data_AF-A0A1D2WMD4-F1
#
_entry.id   AF-A0A1D2WMD4-F1
#
_cell.length_a   1.000
_cell.length_b   1.000
_cell.length_c   1.000
_cell.angle_alpha   90.00
_cell.angle_beta   90.00
_cell.angle_gamma   90.00
#
_symmetry.space_group_name_H-M   'P 1'
#
loop_
_entity.id
_entity.type
_entity.pdbx_description
1 polymer ?
#
loop_
_entity_poly.entity_id
_entity_poly.type
_entity_poly.pdbx_seq_one_letter_code
_entity_poly.pdbx_strand_id
1 'polypeptide(L)'
;MGFCNSCGRPIVKEDYGTNKDGSLNPDFCKDCYQNGEYTEPDITLAEMITRKTKEMMEKNPRLPETQATGITAVFIPGLKRWNPEFQDDYKTL
;
A
#
# COMPACT_ATOMS: atom_id res chain seq x y z
N MET A 1 1.71 14.20 -6.05
CA MET A 1 1.10 12.91 -6.43
C MET A 1 2.10 11.83 -6.11
N GLY A 2 1.73 10.87 -5.27
CA GLY A 2 2.60 9.76 -4.86
C GLY A 2 1.84 8.44 -4.89
N PHE A 3 2.45 7.38 -4.36
CA PHE A 3 1.80 6.08 -4.19
C PHE A 3 1.74 5.72 -2.70
N CYS A 4 0.65 5.08 -2.27
CA CYS A 4 0.55 4.55 -0.91
C CYS A 4 1.60 3.45 -0.71
N ASN A 5 2.45 3.61 0.31
CA ASN A 5 3.54 2.70 0.65
C ASN A 5 3.10 1.40 1.34
N SER A 6 1.80 1.08 1.32
CA SER A 6 1.23 -0.19 1.78
C SER A 6 0.57 -0.94 0.62
N CYS A 7 -0.26 -0.24 -0.17
CA CYS A 7 -1.12 -0.88 -1.15
C CYS A 7 -0.84 -0.44 -2.60
N GLY A 8 0.11 0.47 -2.82
CA GLY A 8 0.56 0.85 -4.15
C GLY A 8 -0.41 1.70 -4.96
N ARG A 9 -1.54 2.15 -4.38
CA ARG A 9 -2.48 3.01 -5.10
C ARG A 9 -1.92 4.44 -5.26
N PRO A 10 -2.17 5.14 -6.37
CA PRO A 10 -1.93 6.58 -6.47
C PRO A 10 -2.71 7.33 -5.38
N ILE A 11 -2.09 8.35 -4.77
CA ILE A 11 -2.70 9.15 -3.70
C ILE A 11 -2.43 10.66 -3.86
N VAL A 12 -3.44 11.43 -3.48
CA VAL A 12 -3.38 12.88 -3.24
C VAL A 12 -3.62 13.21 -1.76
N LYS A 13 -3.54 14.49 -1.37
CA LYS A 13 -3.63 14.92 0.03
C LYS A 13 -4.93 14.48 0.72
N GLU A 14 -6.02 14.44 -0.04
CA GLU A 14 -7.36 14.02 0.41
C GLU A 14 -7.45 12.50 0.68
N ASP A 15 -6.49 11.74 0.16
CA ASP A 15 -6.37 10.31 0.38
C ASP A 15 -5.45 9.96 1.54
N TYR A 16 -4.72 10.92 2.11
CA TYR A 16 -3.71 10.66 3.14
C TYR A 16 -4.33 10.05 4.41
N GLY A 17 -3.61 9.08 4.97
CA GLY A 17 -3.89 8.54 6.29
C GLY A 17 -3.58 9.52 7.40
N THR A 18 -3.67 9.08 8.64
CA THR A 18 -3.38 9.92 9.81
C THR A 18 -2.35 9.28 10.73
N ASN A 19 -1.47 10.13 11.28
CA ASN A 19 -0.56 9.77 12.36
C ASN A 19 -1.32 9.75 13.70
N LYS A 20 -0.66 9.29 14.76
CA LYS A 20 -1.24 9.20 16.11
C LYS A 20 -1.69 10.55 16.69
N ASP A 21 -1.04 11.64 16.27
CA ASP A 21 -1.38 13.01 16.67
C ASP A 21 -2.52 13.63 15.81
N GLY A 22 -3.07 12.88 14.86
CA GLY A 22 -4.10 13.34 13.92
C GLY A 22 -3.57 14.12 12.71
N SER A 23 -2.25 14.33 12.59
CA SER A 23 -1.67 14.93 11.39
C SER A 23 -1.75 14.00 10.17
N LEU A 24 -1.76 14.56 8.96
CA LEU A 24 -1.82 13.76 7.73
C LEU A 24 -0.51 13.02 7.47
N ASN A 25 -0.62 11.76 7.04
CA ASN A 25 0.51 10.93 6.63
C ASN A 25 0.58 10.86 5.09
N PRO A 26 1.61 11.44 4.45
CA PRO A 26 1.74 11.45 2.99
C PRO A 26 2.21 10.13 2.38
N ASP A 27 2.70 9.21 3.21
CA ASP A 27 3.23 7.91 2.75
C ASP A 27 2.14 6.87 2.58
N PHE A 28 1.03 6.99 3.32
CA PHE A 28 -0.04 6.00 3.30
C PHE A 28 -1.38 6.63 3.01
N CYS A 29 -2.26 5.83 2.41
CA CYS A 29 -3.63 6.22 2.23
C CYS A 29 -4.48 5.95 3.48
N LYS A 30 -5.61 6.63 3.56
CA LYS A 30 -6.60 6.52 4.63
C LYS A 30 -7.19 5.13 4.84
N ASP A 31 -7.13 4.27 3.83
CA ASP A 31 -7.63 2.89 3.92
C ASP A 31 -6.56 1.93 4.40
N CYS A 32 -5.28 2.36 4.44
CA CYS A 32 -4.15 1.53 4.86
C CYS A 32 -3.55 1.96 6.20
N TYR A 33 -3.70 3.23 6.60
CA TYR A 33 -3.08 3.75 7.81
C TYR A 33 -3.94 4.85 8.44
N GLN A 34 -4.29 4.67 9.71
CA GLN A 34 -5.10 5.61 10.49
C GLN A 34 -4.63 5.65 11.93
N ASN A 35 -4.65 6.83 12.53
CA ASN A 35 -4.31 7.06 13.94
C ASN A 35 -2.95 6.48 14.35
N GLY A 36 -1.99 6.45 13.43
CA GLY A 36 -0.66 5.89 13.68
C GLY A 36 -0.55 4.38 13.47
N GLU A 37 -1.60 3.70 13.01
CA GLU A 37 -1.64 2.25 12.90
C GLU A 37 -2.08 1.79 11.51
N TYR A 38 -1.59 0.62 11.07
CA TYR A 38 -2.13 -0.04 9.89
C TYR A 38 -3.56 -0.52 10.18
N THR A 39 -4.48 -0.24 9.26
CA THR A 39 -5.90 -0.63 9.38
C THR A 39 -6.10 -2.15 9.30
N GLU A 40 -5.20 -2.84 8.60
CA GLU A 40 -5.11 -4.30 8.53
C GLU A 40 -3.68 -4.69 8.89
N PRO A 41 -3.31 -4.82 10.18
CA PRO A 41 -1.93 -5.10 10.57
C PRO A 41 -1.47 -6.51 10.16
N ASP A 42 -2.40 -7.47 10.18
CA ASP A 42 -2.10 -8.88 9.94
C ASP A 42 -2.11 -9.30 8.46
N ILE A 43 -2.51 -8.40 7.54
CA ILE A 43 -2.45 -8.73 6.11
C ILE A 43 -1.00 -8.98 5.70
N THR A 44 -0.79 -10.06 4.96
CA THR A 44 0.51 -10.45 4.45
C THR A 44 0.82 -9.77 3.12
N LEU A 45 2.11 -9.74 2.75
CA LEU A 45 2.55 -9.26 1.44
C LEU A 45 1.84 -10.01 0.29
N ALA A 46 1.71 -11.33 0.41
CA ALA A 46 1.07 -12.17 -0.61
C ALA A 46 -0.43 -11.85 -0.77
N GLU A 47 -1.14 -11.60 0.33
CA GLU A 47 -2.55 -11.19 0.29
C GLU A 47 -2.71 -9.80 -0.31
N MET A 48 -1.82 -8.86 0.02
CA MET A 48 -1.82 -7.52 -0.58
C MET A 48 -1.56 -7.59 -2.10
N ILE A 49 -0.61 -8.40 -2.55
CA ILE A 49 -0.35 -8.66 -3.97
C ILE A 49 -1.60 -9.21 -4.65
N THR A 50 -2.21 -10.25 -4.08
CA THR A 50 -3.42 -10.88 -4.61
C THR A 50 -4.57 -9.88 -4.75
N ARG A 51 -4.80 -9.07 -3.71
CA ARG A 51 -5.85 -8.05 -3.70
C ARG A 51 -5.62 -7.00 -4.79
N LYS A 52 -4.39 -6.50 -4.94
CA LYS A 52 -4.07 -5.48 -5.94
C LYS A 52 -4.02 -6.01 -7.36
N THR A 53 -3.66 -7.28 -7.56
CA THR A 53 -3.81 -7.95 -8.85
C THR A 53 -5.28 -7.94 -9.27
N LYS A 54 -6.18 -8.37 -8.38
CA LYS A 54 -7.61 -8.40 -8.66
C LYS A 54 -8.17 -7.01 -9.00
N GLU A 55 -7.88 -6.00 -8.17
CA GLU A 55 -8.32 -4.62 -8.43
C GLU A 55 -7.77 -4.06 -9.76
N MET A 56 -6.53 -4.42 -10.13
CA MET A 56 -5.92 -3.99 -11.39
C MET A 56 -6.63 -4.61 -12.59
N MET A 57 -6.99 -5.90 -12.52
CA MET A 57 -7.72 -6.60 -13.57
C MET A 57 -9.17 -6.09 -13.69
N GLU A 58 -9.84 -5.81 -12.56
CA GLU A 58 -11.19 -5.22 -12.57
C GLU A 58 -11.21 -3.87 -13.30
N LYS A 59 -10.17 -3.05 -13.12
CA LYS A 59 -10.01 -1.77 -13.82
C LYS A 59 -9.49 -1.91 -15.25
N ASN A 60 -8.87 -3.04 -15.59
CA ASN A 60 -8.29 -3.33 -16.90
C ASN A 60 -8.71 -4.73 -17.38
N PRO A 61 -9.95 -4.95 -17.85
CA PRO A 61 -10.46 -6.29 -18.15
C PRO A 61 -9.71 -7.05 -19.26
N ARG A 62 -8.88 -6.34 -20.05
CA ARG A 62 -8.03 -6.93 -21.10
C ARG A 62 -6.64 -7.31 -20.62
N LEU A 63 -6.30 -7.01 -19.36
CA LEU A 63 -5.00 -7.32 -18.77
C LEU A 63 -5.00 -8.79 -18.31
N PRO A 64 -4.10 -9.64 -18.84
CA PRO A 64 -3.97 -11.02 -18.38
C PRO A 64 -3.56 -11.09 -16.90
N GLU A 65 -4.09 -12.06 -16.17
CA GLU A 65 -3.79 -12.26 -14.74
C GLU A 65 -2.30 -12.44 -14.46
N THR A 66 -1.59 -13.16 -15.33
CA THR A 66 -0.14 -13.37 -15.22
C THR A 66 0.62 -12.05 -15.33
N GLN A 67 0.17 -11.14 -16.19
CA GLN A 67 0.76 -9.81 -16.33
C GLN A 67 0.44 -8.93 -15.12
N ALA A 68 -0.82 -8.93 -14.67
CA ALA A 68 -1.24 -8.19 -13.48
C ALA A 68 -0.46 -8.64 -12.23
N THR A 69 -0.35 -9.96 -12.02
CA THR A 69 0.43 -10.57 -10.93
C THR A 69 1.91 -10.22 -11.06
N GLY A 70 2.49 -10.27 -12.25
CA GLY A 70 3.88 -9.88 -12.47
C GLY A 70 4.15 -8.43 -12.07
N ILE A 71 3.26 -7.51 -12.44
CA ILE A 71 3.38 -6.08 -12.08
C ILE A 71 3.31 -5.89 -10.57
N THR A 72 2.30 -6.45 -9.91
CA THR A 72 2.08 -6.26 -8.46
C THR A 72 3.14 -6.97 -7.62
N ALA A 73 3.61 -8.14 -8.04
CA ALA A 73 4.68 -8.88 -7.37
C ALA A 73 6.05 -8.22 -7.49
N VAL A 74 6.29 -7.38 -8.51
CA VAL A 74 7.51 -6.56 -8.59
C VAL A 74 7.38 -5.28 -7.77
N PHE A 75 6.21 -4.63 -7.83
CA PHE A 75 6.04 -3.30 -7.25
C PHE A 75 5.80 -3.30 -5.74
N ILE A 76 4.90 -4.15 -5.23
CA ILE A 76 4.46 -4.09 -3.82
C ILE A 76 5.57 -4.43 -2.83
N PRO A 77 6.47 -5.40 -3.07
CA PRO A 77 7.57 -5.67 -2.14
C PRO A 77 8.53 -4.50 -1.95
N GLY A 78 8.58 -3.55 -2.90
CA GLY A 78 9.43 -2.35 -2.81
C GLY A 78 8.84 -1.21 -1.98
N LEU A 79 7.59 -1.32 -1.51
CA LEU A 79 6.93 -0.28 -0.73
C LEU A 79 7.38 -0.32 0.74
N LYS A 80 7.40 0.84 1.43
CA LYS A 80 7.95 0.96 2.80
C LYS A 80 7.39 -0.06 3.80
N ARG A 81 6.09 -0.37 3.73
CA ARG A 81 5.46 -1.37 4.62
C ARG A 81 6.12 -2.75 4.51
N TRP A 82 6.53 -3.13 3.31
CA TRP A 82 6.93 -4.51 2.98
C TRP A 82 8.43 -4.69 2.81
N ASN A 83 9.14 -3.62 2.45
CA ASN A 83 10.58 -3.69 2.23
C ASN A 83 11.31 -3.64 3.60
N PRO A 84 12.15 -4.64 3.92
CA PRO A 84 12.96 -4.68 5.13
C PRO A 84 13.84 -3.44 5.35
N GLU A 85 14.30 -2.78 4.29
CA GLU A 85 15.17 -1.61 4.35
C GLU A 85 14.53 -0.40 5.06
N PHE A 86 13.19 -0.31 5.07
CA PHE A 86 12.46 0.82 5.68
C PHE A 86 11.83 0.49 7.04
N GLN A 87 12.07 -0.71 7.58
CA GLN A 87 11.39 -1.14 8.81
C GLN A 87 11.87 -0.38 10.05
N ASP A 88 13.11 0.12 10.05
CA ASP A 88 13.62 0.89 11.17
C ASP A 88 13.01 2.31 11.26
N ASP A 89 12.58 2.88 10.14
CA ASP A 89 11.89 4.19 10.08
C ASP A 89 10.50 4.16 10.74
N TYR A 90 9.88 2.98 10.81
CA TYR A 90 8.51 2.79 11.33
C TYR A 90 8.44 2.12 12.70
N LYS A 91 9.57 1.68 13.28
CA LYS A 91 9.62 1.14 14.65
C LYS A 91 9.51 2.23 15.73
N THR A 92 9.66 3.50 15.36
CA THR A 92 9.70 4.64 16.30
C THR A 92 8.55 5.64 16.12
N LEU A 93 7.57 5.34 15.26
CA LEU A 93 6.34 6.10 15.09
C LEU A 93 5.26 5.60 16.07
#